data_AF-W1U0G1-F1
#
_entry.id   AF-W1U0G1-F1
#
_cell.length_a   1.000
_cell.length_b   1.000
_cell.length_c   1.000
_cell.angle_alpha   90.00
_cell.angle_beta   90.00
_cell.angle_gamma   90.00
#
_symmetry.space_group_name_H-M   'P 1'
#
loop_
_entity.id
_entity.type
_entity.pdbx_description
1 polymer ?
#
loop_
_entity_poly.entity_id
_entity_poly.type
_entity_poly.pdbx_seq_one_letter_code
_entity_poly.pdbx_strand_id
1 'polypeptide(L)'
;MRLRRKPWIDEAILDYADFLSIGWPENCRGCWQDIFARGERPLWVELGTGKGQFIAGLAAQHEDVNIIGIELQRGVLYYAGQKVAAAELANVRLVEGDISELLDVFAPGEVDRFYLNFCDPWPKARHAKRRLTHRGFLEKYA
;
A
#
# COMPACT_ATOMS: atom_id res chain seq x y z
N MET A 1 -11.06 -1.27 16.53
CA MET A 1 -11.29 0.05 17.18
C MET A 1 -11.38 1.07 16.06
N ARG A 2 -12.47 1.84 15.93
CA ARG A 2 -12.59 2.85 14.86
C ARG A 2 -11.63 3.99 15.18
N LEU A 3 -10.74 4.32 14.25
CA LEU A 3 -9.81 5.44 14.43
C LEU A 3 -10.57 6.77 14.40
N ARG A 4 -10.15 7.70 15.27
CA ARG A 4 -10.73 9.05 15.31
C ARG A 4 -10.20 9.86 14.13
N ARG A 5 -11.10 10.41 13.30
CA ARG A 5 -10.71 11.32 12.22
C ARG A 5 -10.00 12.56 12.80
N LYS A 6 -8.96 13.00 12.11
CA LYS A 6 -8.19 14.20 12.41
C LYS A 6 -8.20 15.10 11.18
N PRO A 7 -9.06 16.13 11.12
CA PRO A 7 -9.24 16.95 9.91
C PRO A 7 -7.96 17.58 9.38
N TRP A 8 -7.04 17.98 10.26
CA TRP A 8 -5.75 18.56 9.88
C TRP A 8 -4.87 17.64 9.03
N ILE A 9 -5.10 16.32 9.05
CA ILE A 9 -4.36 15.38 8.19
C ILE A 9 -4.72 15.59 6.71
N ASP A 10 -5.94 16.05 6.40
CA ASP A 10 -6.37 16.23 5.01
C ASP A 10 -5.48 17.26 4.29
N GLU A 11 -4.93 18.24 5.01
CA GLU A 11 -3.95 19.21 4.48
C GLU A 11 -2.52 18.70 4.64
N ALA A 12 -2.14 18.21 5.83
CA ALA A 12 -0.75 17.82 6.12
C ALA A 12 -0.25 16.62 5.31
N ILE A 13 -1.14 15.76 4.79
CA ILE A 13 -0.74 14.64 3.95
C ILE A 13 -0.22 15.07 2.58
N LEU A 14 -0.57 16.29 2.13
CA LEU A 14 -0.13 16.84 0.84
C LEU A 14 1.37 17.14 0.82
N ASP A 15 2.01 17.31 2.00
CA ASP A 15 3.47 17.45 2.12
C ASP A 15 4.23 16.21 1.62
N TYR A 16 3.53 15.08 1.42
CA TYR A 16 4.10 13.82 0.95
C TYR A 16 3.68 13.44 -0.48
N ALA A 17 3.07 14.37 -1.24
CA ALA A 17 2.50 14.09 -2.56
C ALA A 17 3.50 13.53 -3.60
N ASP A 18 4.81 13.73 -3.40
CA ASP A 18 5.86 13.20 -4.28
C ASP A 18 5.93 11.67 -4.30
N PHE A 19 5.49 11.02 -3.23
CA PHE A 19 5.53 9.55 -3.11
C PHE A 19 4.26 8.95 -2.49
N LEU A 20 3.29 9.77 -2.11
CA LEU A 20 2.02 9.38 -1.53
C LEU A 20 0.86 9.90 -2.38
N SER A 21 0.00 8.99 -2.84
CA SER A 21 -1.20 9.32 -3.61
C SER A 21 -2.46 9.16 -2.77
N ILE A 22 -3.34 10.17 -2.84
CA ILE A 22 -4.70 10.11 -2.29
C ILE A 22 -5.60 9.52 -3.36
N GLY A 23 -6.02 8.27 -3.18
CA GLY A 23 -6.68 7.48 -4.22
C GLY A 23 -5.68 6.81 -5.15
N TRP A 24 -6.20 5.97 -6.03
CA TRP A 24 -5.41 5.31 -7.06
C TRP A 24 -4.86 6.32 -8.08
N PRO A 25 -3.57 6.24 -8.44
CA PRO A 25 -3.04 7.01 -9.57
C PRO A 25 -3.77 6.66 -10.87
N GLU A 26 -3.95 7.66 -11.74
CA GLU A 26 -4.55 7.43 -13.06
C GLU A 26 -3.70 6.48 -13.89
N ASN A 27 -4.35 5.56 -14.62
CA ASN A 27 -3.70 4.62 -15.54
C ASN A 27 -2.56 3.78 -14.90
N CYS A 28 -2.64 3.48 -13.60
CA CYS A 28 -1.60 2.73 -12.90
C CYS A 28 -1.48 1.26 -13.32
N ARG A 29 -2.57 0.65 -13.80
CA ARG A 29 -2.62 -0.78 -14.14
C ARG A 29 -1.67 -1.13 -15.29
N GLY A 30 -0.66 -1.94 -15.01
CA GLY A 30 0.39 -2.31 -15.97
C GLY A 30 1.51 -1.28 -16.10
N CYS A 31 1.44 -0.17 -15.36
CA CYS A 31 2.38 0.95 -15.44
C CYS A 31 2.92 1.35 -14.06
N TRP A 32 2.81 0.50 -13.02
CA TRP A 32 3.29 0.83 -11.68
C TRP A 32 4.80 1.06 -11.60
N GLN A 33 5.58 0.56 -12.56
CA GLN A 33 7.01 0.80 -12.60
C GLN A 33 7.34 2.25 -12.97
N ASP A 34 6.49 2.92 -13.76
CA ASP A 34 6.74 4.26 -14.30
C ASP A 34 6.75 5.35 -13.22
N ILE A 35 6.11 5.10 -12.07
CA ILE A 35 6.08 6.05 -10.95
C ILE A 35 7.36 6.02 -10.11
N PHE A 36 8.26 5.06 -10.35
CA PHE A 36 9.54 4.94 -9.67
C PHE A 36 10.68 5.54 -10.50
N ALA A 37 11.50 6.38 -9.87
CA ALA A 37 12.59 7.08 -10.57
C ALA A 37 13.71 6.15 -11.08
N ARG A 38 13.87 4.96 -10.48
CA ARG A 38 14.98 4.03 -10.77
C ARG A 38 14.61 2.92 -11.78
N GLY A 39 13.48 3.05 -12.47
CA GLY A 39 13.01 2.14 -13.50
C GLY A 39 12.56 0.77 -12.98
N GLU A 40 12.44 -0.18 -13.90
CA GLU A 40 11.93 -1.54 -13.63
C GLU A 40 12.82 -2.31 -12.65
N ARG A 41 12.21 -2.75 -11.56
CA ARG A 41 12.77 -3.60 -10.50
C ARG A 41 11.68 -4.56 -10.03
N PRO A 42 12.01 -5.60 -9.24
CA PRO A 42 10.96 -6.38 -8.59
C PRO A 42 9.98 -5.45 -7.85
N LEU A 43 8.69 -5.68 -8.02
CA LEU A 43 7.62 -4.90 -7.43
C LEU A 43 6.97 -5.68 -6.29
N TRP A 44 7.15 -5.18 -5.07
CA TRP A 44 6.52 -5.75 -3.88
C TRP A 44 5.38 -4.86 -3.39
N VAL A 45 4.30 -5.47 -2.94
CA VAL A 45 3.12 -4.74 -2.46
C VAL A 45 2.79 -5.16 -1.03
N GLU A 46 2.69 -4.19 -0.12
CA GLU A 46 2.13 -4.42 1.21
C GLU A 46 0.64 -4.06 1.24
N LEU A 47 -0.18 -5.04 1.63
CA LEU A 47 -1.62 -4.87 1.79
C LEU A 47 -1.96 -4.50 3.23
N GLY A 48 -2.31 -3.23 3.45
CA GLY A 48 -2.62 -2.71 4.78
C GLY A 48 -1.37 -2.25 5.51
N THR A 49 -0.68 -1.25 4.95
CA THR A 49 0.60 -0.73 5.47
C THR A 49 0.53 -0.20 6.89
N GLY A 50 -0.66 0.16 7.38
CA GLY A 50 -0.81 0.73 8.70
C GLY A 50 0.06 1.98 8.83
N LYS A 51 0.75 2.12 9.97
CA LYS A 51 1.61 3.29 10.23
C LYS A 51 2.98 3.21 9.53
N GLY A 52 3.21 2.26 8.63
CA GLY A 52 4.40 2.20 7.77
C GLY A 52 5.70 1.73 8.45
N GLN A 53 5.65 1.10 9.61
CA GLN A 53 6.87 0.58 10.26
C GLN A 53 7.50 -0.54 9.43
N PHE A 54 6.67 -1.45 8.91
CA PHE A 54 7.15 -2.58 8.13
C PHE A 54 7.68 -2.13 6.76
N ILE A 55 6.87 -1.40 5.99
CA ILE A 55 7.27 -0.95 4.64
C ILE A 55 8.54 -0.12 4.65
N ALA A 56 8.71 0.80 5.62
CA ALA A 56 9.91 1.63 5.71
C ALA A 56 11.15 0.78 6.02
N GLY A 57 11.03 -0.21 6.90
CA GLY A 57 12.12 -1.14 7.19
C GLY A 57 12.46 -2.05 6.02
N LEU A 58 11.43 -2.55 5.32
CA LEU A 58 11.59 -3.40 4.15
C LEU A 58 12.30 -2.65 3.02
N ALA A 59 11.87 -1.43 2.74
CA ALA A 59 12.46 -0.59 1.71
C ALA A 59 13.91 -0.20 2.00
N ALA A 60 14.22 0.12 3.26
CA ALA A 60 15.58 0.43 3.69
C ALA A 60 16.53 -0.78 3.56
N GLN A 61 16.01 -2.01 3.67
CA GLN A 61 16.79 -3.24 3.52
C GLN A 61 16.94 -3.70 2.07
N HIS A 62 16.08 -3.20 1.17
CA HIS A 62 15.95 -3.67 -0.21
C HIS A 62 15.85 -2.49 -1.19
N GLU A 63 16.92 -1.70 -1.30
CA GLU A 63 17.00 -0.59 -2.27
C GLU A 63 16.94 -1.05 -3.74
N ASP A 64 17.13 -2.36 -3.97
CA ASP A 64 17.03 -3.03 -5.26
C ASP A 64 15.59 -3.37 -5.68
N VAL A 65 14.61 -3.09 -4.83
CA VAL A 65 13.19 -3.43 -5.03
C VAL A 65 12.31 -2.19 -4.96
N ASN A 66 11.30 -2.12 -5.83
CA ASN A 66 10.23 -1.11 -5.77
C ASN A 66 9.10 -1.62 -4.87
N ILE A 67 8.62 -0.77 -3.95
CA ILE A 67 7.65 -1.18 -2.95
C ILE A 67 6.44 -0.25 -2.94
N ILE A 68 5.23 -0.81 -3.01
CA ILE A 68 3.97 -0.08 -2.88
C ILE A 68 3.29 -0.46 -1.57
N GLY A 69 2.88 0.53 -0.80
CA GLY A 69 2.06 0.36 0.39
C GLY A 69 0.64 0.83 0.16
N ILE A 70 -0.35 -0.03 0.41
CA ILE A 70 -1.78 0.29 0.25
C ILE A 70 -2.43 0.37 1.62
N GLU A 71 -3.14 1.46 1.89
CA GLU A 71 -3.89 1.65 3.13
C GLU A 71 -5.21 2.35 2.86
N LEU A 72 -6.30 1.83 3.42
CA LEU A 72 -7.63 2.40 3.24
C LEU A 72 -7.83 3.69 4.05
N GLN A 73 -7.20 3.78 5.23
CA GLN A 73 -7.38 4.90 6.14
C GLN A 73 -6.31 5.97 5.95
N ARG A 74 -6.67 7.07 5.28
CA ARG A 74 -5.83 8.27 5.12
C ARG A 74 -5.08 8.70 6.38
N GLY A 75 -5.80 8.74 7.51
CA GLY A 75 -5.22 9.15 8.80
C GLY A 75 -4.08 8.24 9.29
N VAL A 76 -4.06 6.98 8.84
CA VAL A 76 -3.03 5.99 9.14
C VAL A 76 -1.90 6.10 8.13
N LEU A 77 -2.25 6.21 6.83
CA LEU A 77 -1.33 6.38 5.73
C LEU A 77 -0.43 7.62 5.91
N TYR A 78 -0.96 8.72 6.45
CA TYR A 78 -0.18 9.90 6.82
C TYR A 78 1.04 9.55 7.68
N TYR A 79 0.87 8.71 8.70
CA TYR A 79 1.98 8.29 9.57
C TYR A 79 2.99 7.40 8.86
N ALA A 80 2.56 6.62 7.87
CA ALA A 80 3.48 5.90 6.99
C ALA A 80 4.29 6.89 6.15
N GLY A 81 3.64 7.92 5.59
CA GLY A 81 4.30 9.00 4.86
C GLY A 81 5.39 9.70 5.67
N GLN A 82 5.09 10.05 6.93
CA GLN A 82 6.08 10.64 7.84
C GLN A 82 7.32 9.75 8.03
N LYS A 83 7.15 8.43 8.14
CA LYS A 83 8.27 7.50 8.33
C LYS A 83 9.11 7.35 7.07
N VAL A 84 8.45 7.25 5.92
CA VAL A 84 9.13 7.15 4.61
C VAL A 84 9.95 8.41 4.35
N ALA A 85 9.37 9.59 4.57
CA ALA A 85 10.07 10.86 4.45
C ALA A 85 11.26 10.98 5.41
N ALA A 86 11.07 10.64 6.69
CA ALA A 86 12.14 10.71 7.69
C ALA A 86 13.32 9.76 7.43
N ALA A 87 13.07 8.67 6.68
CA ALA A 87 14.10 7.71 6.28
C ALA A 87 14.65 7.96 4.86
N GLU A 88 14.20 9.03 4.19
CA GLU A 88 14.65 9.44 2.84
C GLU A 88 14.56 8.31 1.78
N LEU A 89 13.51 7.48 1.88
CA LEU A 89 13.35 6.29 1.04
C LEU A 89 12.78 6.65 -0.34
N ALA A 90 13.54 6.38 -1.40
CA ALA A 90 13.17 6.69 -2.78
C ALA A 90 12.39 5.55 -3.49
N ASN A 91 12.50 4.32 -2.99
CA ASN A 91 11.94 3.10 -3.58
C ASN A 91 10.57 2.70 -2.99
N VAL A 92 9.88 3.64 -2.32
CA VAL A 92 8.55 3.42 -1.75
C VAL A 92 7.53 4.35 -2.38
N ARG A 93 6.35 3.81 -2.66
CA ARG A 93 5.15 4.58 -3.00
C ARG A 93 4.01 4.18 -2.07
N LEU A 94 3.25 5.16 -1.62
CA LEU A 94 2.13 4.96 -0.68
C LEU A 94 0.83 5.38 -1.35
N VAL A 95 -0.22 4.59 -1.16
CA VAL A 95 -1.49 4.79 -1.87
C VAL A 95 -2.64 4.63 -0.90
N GLU A 96 -3.53 5.63 -0.87
CA GLU A 96 -4.84 5.49 -0.24
C GLU A 96 -5.74 4.68 -1.18
N GLY A 97 -6.05 3.44 -0.83
CA GLY A 97 -6.80 2.55 -1.72
C GLY A 97 -7.48 1.39 -0.99
N ASP A 98 -8.55 0.88 -1.60
CA ASP A 98 -9.25 -0.32 -1.11
C ASP A 98 -8.69 -1.57 -1.78
N ILE A 99 -8.12 -2.47 -0.97
CA ILE A 99 -7.50 -3.73 -1.43
C ILE A 99 -8.50 -4.62 -2.19
N SER A 100 -9.81 -4.41 -2.04
CA SER A 100 -10.81 -5.13 -2.84
C SER A 100 -10.74 -4.83 -4.34
N GLU A 101 -10.16 -3.69 -4.73
CA GLU A 101 -10.00 -3.19 -6.11
C GLU A 101 -8.70 -3.65 -6.78
N LEU A 102 -7.94 -4.56 -6.14
CA LEU A 102 -6.61 -5.01 -6.59
C LEU A 102 -6.53 -5.40 -8.08
N LEU A 103 -7.55 -6.08 -8.62
CA LEU A 103 -7.60 -6.53 -10.02
C LEU A 103 -7.77 -5.38 -11.03
N ASP A 104 -8.35 -4.27 -10.58
CA ASP A 104 -8.62 -3.10 -11.40
C ASP A 104 -7.38 -2.20 -11.49
N VAL A 105 -6.44 -2.35 -10.54
CA VAL A 105 -5.27 -1.49 -10.40
C VAL A 105 -3.96 -2.19 -10.68
N PHE A 106 -3.89 -3.53 -10.65
CA PHE A 106 -2.71 -4.30 -11.06
C PHE A 106 -3.03 -5.20 -12.25
N ALA A 107 -2.09 -5.29 -13.19
CA ALA A 107 -2.13 -6.25 -14.28
C ALA A 107 -1.61 -7.64 -13.82
N PRO A 108 -2.07 -8.74 -14.44
CA PRO A 108 -1.54 -10.07 -14.16
C PRO A 108 -0.01 -10.11 -14.32
N GLY A 109 0.69 -10.62 -13.32
CA GLY A 109 2.15 -10.72 -13.31
C GLY A 109 2.90 -9.40 -13.04
N GLU A 110 2.20 -8.30 -12.77
CA GLU A 110 2.83 -7.00 -12.48
C GLU A 110 3.50 -6.96 -11.09
N VAL A 111 2.99 -7.74 -10.13
CA VAL A 111 3.48 -7.79 -8.74
C VAL A 111 4.24 -9.10 -8.50
N ASP A 112 5.49 -8.99 -8.06
CA ASP A 112 6.34 -10.15 -7.74
C ASP A 112 6.05 -10.74 -6.36
N ARG A 113 5.57 -9.90 -5.42
CA ARG A 113 5.31 -10.34 -4.04
C ARG A 113 4.27 -9.49 -3.34
N PHE A 114 3.35 -10.16 -2.65
CA PHE A 114 2.45 -9.53 -1.69
C PHE A 114 2.90 -9.79 -0.25
N TYR A 115 2.86 -8.75 0.58
CA TYR A 115 3.02 -8.81 2.02
C TYR A 115 1.68 -8.60 2.71
N LEU A 116 1.39 -9.50 3.66
CA LEU A 116 0.17 -9.51 4.44
C LEU A 116 0.51 -9.57 5.93
N ASN A 117 0.49 -8.42 6.60
CA ASN A 117 0.92 -8.31 8.00
C ASN A 117 -0.26 -8.02 8.91
N PHE A 118 -0.58 -8.94 9.82
CA PHE A 118 -1.58 -8.74 10.89
C PHE A 118 -2.95 -8.23 10.44
N CYS A 119 -3.41 -8.64 9.26
CA CYS A 119 -4.68 -8.19 8.71
C CYS A 119 -5.88 -8.65 9.55
N ASP A 120 -7.00 -7.94 9.41
CA ASP A 120 -8.20 -8.18 10.22
C ASP A 120 -8.64 -9.66 10.18
N PRO A 121 -8.74 -10.34 11.34
CA PRO A 121 -8.99 -11.79 11.38
C PRO A 121 -10.44 -12.16 11.02
N TRP A 122 -11.38 -11.21 11.11
CA TRP A 122 -12.81 -11.40 10.87
C TRP A 122 -13.35 -12.73 11.46
N PRO A 123 -13.41 -12.88 12.80
CA PRO A 123 -13.66 -14.18 13.43
C PRO A 123 -15.05 -14.76 13.14
N LYS A 124 -16.06 -13.91 12.92
CA LYS A 124 -17.43 -14.34 12.62
C LYS A 124 -17.51 -14.97 11.23
N ALA A 125 -18.14 -16.13 11.12
CA ALA A 125 -18.28 -16.87 9.85
C ALA A 125 -18.87 -16.04 8.70
N ARG A 126 -19.90 -15.22 8.99
CA ARG A 126 -20.51 -14.29 8.01
C ARG A 126 -19.55 -13.25 7.43
N HIS A 127 -18.38 -13.05 8.04
CA HIS A 127 -17.35 -12.12 7.57
C HIS A 127 -16.17 -12.83 6.89
N ALA A 128 -16.22 -14.16 6.69
CA ALA A 128 -15.11 -14.92 6.12
C ALA A 128 -14.62 -14.37 4.77
N LYS A 129 -15.53 -13.90 3.92
CA LYS A 129 -15.22 -13.30 2.61
C LYS A 129 -14.40 -11.99 2.69
N ARG A 130 -14.33 -11.36 3.87
CA ARG A 130 -13.54 -10.13 4.10
C ARG A 130 -12.08 -10.40 4.48
N ARG A 131 -11.74 -11.65 4.79
CA ARG A 131 -10.36 -12.02 5.10
C ARG A 131 -9.56 -11.97 3.81
N LEU A 132 -8.42 -11.30 3.83
CA LEU A 132 -7.51 -11.22 2.69
C LEU A 132 -6.90 -12.57 2.31
N THR A 133 -6.97 -13.56 3.21
CA THR A 133 -6.60 -14.96 2.96
C THR A 133 -7.76 -15.82 2.47
N HIS A 134 -8.96 -15.24 2.28
CA HIS A 134 -10.09 -15.97 1.71
C HIS A 134 -9.82 -16.29 0.23
N ARG A 135 -10.36 -17.42 -0.25
CA ARG A 135 -10.19 -17.88 -1.64
C ARG A 135 -10.38 -16.78 -2.69
N GLY A 136 -11.43 -15.97 -2.55
CA GLY A 136 -11.71 -14.88 -3.49
C GLY A 136 -10.69 -13.74 -3.52
N PHE A 137 -9.81 -13.62 -2.52
CA PHE A 137 -8.62 -12.75 -2.58
C PHE A 137 -7.40 -13.50 -3.10
N LEU A 138 -7.22 -14.76 -2.74
CA LEU A 138 -6.13 -15.59 -3.26
C LEU A 138 -6.18 -15.71 -4.80
N GLU A 139 -7.37 -15.81 -5.37
CA GLU A 139 -7.58 -15.78 -6.82
C GLU A 139 -7.20 -14.43 -7.46
N LYS A 140 -7.14 -13.33 -6.69
CA LYS A 140 -6.70 -12.01 -7.17
C LYS A 140 -5.18 -11.83 -7.12
N TYR A 141 -4.47 -12.65 -6.36
CA TYR A 141 -3.02 -12.61 -6.24
C TYR A 141 -2.31 -13.52 -7.25
N ALA A 142 -3.08 -14.29 -8.01
CA ALA A 142 -2.61 -15.29 -8.97
C ALA A 142 -2.39 -14.71 -10.37
#